data_AF-A0A821PT25-F1
#
_entry.id   AF-A0A821PT25-F1
#
_cell.length_a   1.000
_cell.length_b   1.000
_cell.length_c   1.000
_cell.angle_alpha   90.00
_cell.angle_beta   90.00
_cell.angle_gamma   90.00
#
_symmetry.space_group_name_H-M   'P 1'
#
loop_
_entity.id
_entity.type
_entity.pdbx_description
1 polymer ?
#
loop_
_entity_poly.entity_id
_entity_poly.type
_entity_poly.pdbx_seq_one_letter_code
_entity_poly.pdbx_strand_id
1 'polypeptide(L)' 'DRALERAFNVLTQLGWFDPPEQQFYRQLTKADVDTPESRKLSLESAQDSIILLKNVNRSLPLHIDQLKNKKNCID' A
#
# COMPACT_ATOMS: atom_id res chain seq x y z
N ASP A 1 -25.35 22.21 16.73
CA ASP A 1 -25.86 20.89 17.17
C ASP A 1 -25.77 19.81 16.10
N ARG A 2 -26.13 20.07 14.83
CA ARG A 2 -26.04 19.07 13.73
C ARG A 2 -24.66 18.43 13.51
N ALA A 3 -23.56 19.18 13.66
CA ALA A 3 -22.21 18.64 13.46
C ALA A 3 -21.84 17.61 14.54
N LEU A 4 -22.26 17.86 15.78
CA LEU A 4 -22.03 16.98 16.91
C LEU A 4 -22.81 15.67 16.72
N GLU A 5 -24.09 15.78 16.38
CA GLU A 5 -24.96 14.62 16.11
C GLU A 5 -24.37 13.70 15.04
N ARG A 6 -23.87 14.25 13.93
CA ARG A 6 -23.23 13.48 12.86
C ARG A 6 -21.97 12.75 13.32
N ALA A 7 -21.11 13.42 14.08
CA ALA A 7 -19.88 12.81 14.58
C ALA A 7 -20.19 11.65 15.54
N PHE A 8 -21.12 11.84 16.47
CA PHE A 8 -21.53 10.79 17.40
C PHE A 8 -22.26 9.64 16.71
N ASN A 9 -23.07 9.91 15.69
CA ASN A 9 -23.70 8.86 14.89
C ASN A 9 -22.66 7.95 14.21
N VAL A 10 -21.58 8.53 13.65
CA VAL A 10 -20.49 7.74 13.05
C VAL A 10 -19.76 6.92 14.11
N LEU A 11 -19.44 7.48 15.27
CA LEU A 11 -18.77 6.75 16.35
C LEU A 11 -19.62 5.58 16.87
N THR A 12 -20.93 5.77 16.99
CA THR A 12 -21.86 4.69 17.35
C THR A 12 -21.90 3.61 16.28
N GLN A 13 -21.96 3.97 14.99
CA GLN A 13 -21.93 3.00 13.89
C GLN A 13 -20.62 2.21 13.82
N LEU A 14 -19.49 2.84 14.17
CA LEU A 14 -18.19 2.17 14.27
C LEU A 14 -18.06 1.31 15.54
N GLY A 15 -19.08 1.27 16.41
CA GLY A 15 -19.07 0.52 17.67
C GLY A 15 -18.04 1.05 18.67
N TRP A 16 -17.81 2.37 18.68
CA TRP A 16 -16.84 3.01 19.58
C TRP A 16 -17.20 2.86 21.06
N PHE A 17 -18.51 2.76 21.36
CA PHE A 17 -19.02 2.60 22.72
C PHE A 17 -19.30 1.14 23.10
N ASP A 18 -19.05 0.18 22.19
CA ASP A 18 -19.25 -1.24 22.45
C ASP A 18 -18.09 -1.82 23.28
N PRO A 19 -18.31 -2.94 24.01
CA PRO A 19 -17.24 -3.64 24.73
C PRO A 19 -16.06 -3.99 23.80
N PRO A 20 -14.81 -3.81 24.25
CA PRO A 20 -13.63 -4.02 23.41
C PRO A 20 -13.51 -5.45 22.87
N GLU A 21 -14.01 -6.45 23.60
CA GLU A 21 -14.00 -7.85 23.19
C GLU A 21 -14.92 -8.11 21.98
N GLN A 22 -15.97 -7.31 21.82
CA GLN A 22 -16.96 -7.44 20.75
C GLN A 22 -16.58 -6.62 19.51
N GLN A 23 -15.53 -5.79 19.59
CA GLN A 23 -15.13 -4.87 18.53
C GLN A 23 -13.91 -5.41 17.75
N PHE A 24 -14.16 -5.90 16.54
CA PHE A 24 -13.14 -6.52 15.67
C PHE A 24 -11.88 -5.65 15.51
N TYR A 25 -12.05 -4.36 15.22
CA TYR A 25 -10.91 -3.46 14.98
C TYR A 25 -10.07 -3.17 16.23
N ARG A 26 -10.59 -3.41 17.44
CA ARG A 26 -9.84 -3.25 18.70
C ARG A 26 -8.92 -4.43 19.00
N GLN A 27 -9.08 -5.53 18.27
CA GLN A 27 -8.23 -6.72 18.42
C GLN A 27 -6.98 -6.67 17.54
N LEU A 28 -6.88 -5.69 16.63
CA LEU A 28 -5.72 -5.52 15.76
C LEU A 28 -4.47 -5.15 16.57
N THR A 29 -3.35 -5.72 16.18
CA THR A 29 -2.06 -5.57 16.82
C THR A 29 -0.99 -5.17 15.80
N LYS A 30 0.26 -5.01 16.27
CA LYS A 30 1.40 -4.79 15.39
C LYS A 30 1.63 -5.95 14.41
N ALA A 31 1.16 -7.16 14.71
CA ALA A 31 1.29 -8.30 13.80
C ALA A 31 0.43 -8.15 12.53
N ASP A 32 -0.62 -7.34 12.59
CA ASP A 32 -1.51 -7.05 11.47
C ASP A 32 -0.96 -5.93 10.57
N VAL A 33 0.22 -5.39 10.90
CA VAL A 33 0.93 -4.36 10.13
C VAL A 33 2.06 -5.02 9.34
N ASP A 34 2.22 -4.62 8.07
CA ASP A 34 3.26 -5.13 7.17
C ASP A 34 3.20 -6.66 6.94
N THR A 35 1.99 -7.19 6.77
CA THR A 35 1.80 -8.61 6.48
C THR A 35 2.35 -8.98 5.08
N PRO A 36 2.70 -10.25 4.83
CA PRO A 36 3.11 -10.69 3.50
C PRO A 36 2.10 -10.32 2.39
N GLU A 37 0.80 -10.36 2.71
CA GLU A 37 -0.28 -10.02 1.79
C GLU A 37 -0.30 -8.52 1.47
N SER A 38 -0.13 -7.64 2.47
CA SER A 38 -0.09 -6.19 2.24
C SER A 38 1.14 -5.78 1.42
N ARG A 39 2.28 -6.44 1.64
CA ARG A 39 3.49 -6.23 0.84
C ARG A 39 3.32 -6.69 -0.60
N LYS A 40 2.69 -7.85 -0.81
CA LYS A 40 2.38 -8.36 -2.14
C LYS A 40 1.47 -7.39 -2.90
N LEU A 41 0.39 -6.90 -2.27
CA LEU A 41 -0.51 -5.93 -2.87
C LEU A 41 0.20 -4.61 -3.21
N SER A 42 1.09 -4.16 -2.33
CA SER A 42 1.87 -2.93 -2.55
C SER A 42 2.85 -3.08 -3.72
N LEU A 43 3.47 -4.26 -3.87
CA LEU A 43 4.34 -4.57 -5.01
C LEU A 43 3.57 -4.58 -6.33
N GLU A 44 2.39 -5.22 -6.36
CA GLU A 44 1.52 -5.28 -7.53
C GLU A 44 1.07 -3.88 -7.95
N SER A 45 0.56 -3.09 -7.00
CA SER A 45 0.16 -1.70 -7.26
C SER A 45 1.32 -0.85 -7.77
N ALA A 46 2.54 -1.05 -7.25
CA ALA A 46 3.71 -0.34 -7.73
C ALA A 46 4.03 -0.71 -9.19
N GLN A 47 4.01 -2.00 -9.52
CA GLN A 47 4.27 -2.49 -10.87
C GLN A 47 3.27 -1.94 -11.89
N ASP A 48 1.99 -1.91 -11.54
CA ASP A 48 0.92 -1.42 -12.42
C ASP A 48 0.93 0.11 -12.57
N SER A 49 1.45 0.83 -11.58
CA SER A 49 1.52 2.30 -11.59
C SER A 49 2.67 2.88 -12.41
N ILE A 50 3.68 2.09 -12.77
CA ILE A 50 4.87 2.59 -13.49
C ILE A 50 4.52 2.87 -14.95
N ILE A 51 4.59 4.15 -15.33
CA ILE A 51 4.29 4.60 -16.70
C ILE A 51 5.59 4.94 -17.45
N LEU A 52 5.78 4.31 -18.61
CA LEU A 52 6.88 4.63 -19.51
C LEU A 52 6.55 5.87 -20.37
N LEU A 53 7.00 7.04 -19.92
CA LEU A 53 6.75 8.32 -20.62
C LEU A 53 7.50 8.44 -21.95
N LYS A 54 8.71 7.89 -22.04
CA LYS A 54 9.56 7.99 -23.24
C LYS A 54 10.43 6.75 -23.39
N ASN A 55 10.39 6.14 -24.57
CA ASN A 55 11.25 5.00 -24.93
C ASN A 55 12.04 5.30 -26.21
N VAL A 56 13.21 5.92 -26.08
CA VAL A 56 14.08 6.25 -27.22
C VAL A 56 14.86 5.00 -27.65
N ASN A 57 14.95 4.74 -28.96
CA ASN A 57 15.71 3.63 -29.52
C ASN A 57 15.31 2.24 -29.00
N ARG A 58 14.09 2.09 -28.44
CA ARG A 58 13.62 0.85 -27.81
C ARG A 58 14.63 0.31 -26.77
N SER A 59 15.18 1.22 -25.96
CA SER A 59 16.23 0.90 -24.99
C SER A 59 15.77 -0.02 -23.85
N LEU A 60 14.46 -0.05 -23.59
CA LEU A 60 13.82 -0.99 -22.67
C LEU A 60 13.05 -2.06 -23.47
N PRO A 61 13.07 -3.34 -23.04
CA PRO A 61 13.61 -3.86 -21.77
C PRO A 61 15.14 -4.06 -21.76
N LEU A 62 15.74 -4.02 -20.57
CA LEU A 62 17.18 -4.21 -20.39
C LEU A 62 17.56 -5.69 -20.52
N HIS A 63 18.52 -6.00 -21.39
CA HIS A 63 19.07 -7.34 -21.54
C HIS A 63 20.36 -7.50 -20.72
N ILE A 64 20.35 -8.39 -19.73
CA ILE A 64 21.47 -8.63 -18.81
C ILE A 64 22.76 -9.02 -19.55
N ASP A 65 22.65 -9.77 -20.65
CA ASP A 65 23.81 -10.18 -21.45
C ASP A 65 24.58 -9.00 -22.06
N GLN A 66 23.90 -7.88 -22.32
CA GLN A 66 24.50 -6.66 -22.85
C GLN A 66 25.09 -5.77 -21.74
N LEU A 67 24.77 -6.06 -20.47
CA LEU A 67 25.15 -5.26 -19.29
C LEU A 67 26.34 -5.85 -18.52
N LYS A 68 26.73 -7.11 -18.75
CA LYS A 68 27.83 -7.80 -18.06
C LYS A 68 29.17 -7.03 -18.07
N ASN A 69 29.40 -6.16 -19.06
CA ASN A 69 30.64 -5.40 -19.23
C ASN A 69 30.49 -3.89 -19.01
N LYS A 70 29.31 -3.40 -18.59
CA LYS A 70 29.06 -1.97 -18.34
C LYS A 70 28.77 -1.76 -16.86
N LYS A 71 29.52 -0.85 -16.22
CA LYS A 71 29.20 -0.39 -14.87
C LYS A 71 27.89 0.39 -14.92
N ASN A 72 26.86 -0.15 -14.28
CA ASN A 72 25.65 0.59 -13.99
C ASN A 72 25.89 1.33 -12.68
N CYS A 73 26.10 2.64 -12.74
CA CYS A 73 26.16 3.47 -11.54
C CYS A 73 24.74 3.61 -10.98
N ILE A 74 24.52 3.03 -9.81
CA ILE A 74 23.38 3.33 -8.94
C ILE A 74 24.03 4.02 -7.75
N ASP A 75 23.88 5.34 -7.63
CA ASP A 75 24.36 6.11 -6.49
C ASP A 75 23.48 5.87 -5.25
#